data_AF-A0A1F9NY07-F1
#
_entry.id   AF-A0A1F9NY07-F1
#
_cell.length_a   1.000
_cell.length_b   1.000
_cell.length_c   1.000
_cell.angle_alpha   90.00
_cell.angle_beta   90.00
_cell.angle_gamma   90.00
#
_symmetry.space_group_name_H-M   'P 1'
#
loop_
_entity.id
_entity.type
_entity.pdbx_description
1 polymer ?
#
loop_
_entity_poly.entity_id
_entity_poly.type
_entity_poly.pdbx_seq_one_letter_code
_entity_poly.pdbx_strand_id
1 'polypeptide(L)'
;MLSRRTRYSIQLAVILSIFFFVLFNLVFKLIVDLRSESMQKEAEEAKIQRERLAFTVHIEDHYEELQRLYQAKEYEKAIEIIKLFNVHEKPDYKNLPEIKKQIRLVYLKKKLDFIPKIQLDEYMQLSKDIDIEEDDSTEVFIRTPRYGQYFYTSNFPIHLEGVALSVQGDFSDTLVWTSSLDGKLGTGQKIDVRPSIGEHEITATGTNGRTTGSMTTRIYIERDPDFLKQHIRD
;
A
#
# COMPACT_ATOMS: atom_id res chain seq x y z
N MET A 1 -5.51 92.32 -19.32
CA MET A 1 -6.31 91.30 -18.60
C MET A 1 -6.77 90.24 -19.59
N LEU A 2 -6.29 88.99 -19.48
CA LEU A 2 -6.76 87.89 -20.34
C LEU A 2 -8.17 87.44 -19.91
N SER A 3 -9.07 87.30 -20.89
CA SER A 3 -10.45 86.82 -20.75
C SER A 3 -10.49 85.42 -20.11
N ARG A 4 -11.55 85.14 -19.34
CA ARG A 4 -11.74 83.89 -18.59
C ARG A 4 -11.60 82.64 -19.49
N ARG A 5 -12.08 82.72 -20.74
CA ARG A 5 -12.01 81.64 -21.74
C ARG A 5 -10.58 81.31 -22.17
N THR A 6 -9.72 82.32 -22.30
CA THR A 6 -8.31 82.16 -22.68
C THR A 6 -7.46 81.54 -21.56
N ARG A 7 -7.83 81.75 -20.29
CA ARG A 7 -7.14 81.09 -19.16
C ARG A 7 -7.44 79.59 -19.09
N TYR A 8 -8.69 79.19 -19.33
CA TYR A 8 -9.06 77.77 -19.40
C TYR A 8 -8.39 77.05 -20.57
N SER A 9 -8.26 77.69 -21.74
CA SER A 9 -7.55 77.09 -22.87
C SER A 9 -6.06 76.92 -22.61
N ILE A 10 -5.42 77.87 -21.92
CA ILE A 10 -4.01 77.76 -21.52
C ILE A 10 -3.84 76.65 -20.47
N GLN A 11 -4.70 76.59 -19.46
CA GLN A 11 -4.64 75.55 -18.44
C GLN A 11 -4.86 74.14 -19.02
N LEU A 12 -5.79 73.99 -19.96
CA LEU A 12 -6.01 72.73 -20.68
C LEU A 12 -4.80 72.34 -21.53
N ALA A 13 -4.19 73.31 -22.23
CA ALA A 13 -2.97 73.07 -23.00
C ALA A 13 -1.82 72.61 -22.10
N VAL A 14 -1.63 73.25 -20.93
CA VAL A 14 -0.60 72.87 -19.96
C VAL A 14 -0.85 71.46 -19.40
N ILE A 15 -2.09 71.13 -19.04
CA ILE A 15 -2.45 69.78 -18.56
C ILE A 15 -2.20 68.73 -19.64
N LEU A 16 -2.59 69.00 -20.89
CA LEU A 16 -2.34 68.10 -22.01
C LEU A 16 -0.84 67.95 -22.29
N SER A 17 -0.05 69.01 -22.19
CA SER A 17 1.42 68.93 -22.33
C SER A 17 2.06 68.10 -21.22
N ILE A 18 1.64 68.27 -19.97
CA ILE A 18 2.12 67.45 -18.84
C ILE A 18 1.71 66.00 -19.02
N PHE A 19 0.44 65.75 -19.38
CA PHE A 19 -0.06 64.41 -19.65
C PHE A 19 0.72 63.73 -20.77
N PHE A 20 0.94 64.42 -21.89
CA PHE A 20 1.72 63.90 -23.00
C PHE A 20 3.17 63.65 -22.61
N PHE A 21 3.78 64.53 -21.81
CA PHE A 21 5.12 64.34 -21.30
C PHE A 21 5.22 63.10 -20.39
N VAL A 22 4.29 62.91 -19.46
CA VAL A 22 4.25 61.73 -18.58
C VAL A 22 4.00 60.46 -19.40
N LEU A 23 3.05 60.50 -20.33
CA LEU A 23 2.73 59.38 -21.22
C LEU A 23 3.94 59.01 -22.10
N PHE A 24 4.62 60.01 -22.67
CA PHE A 24 5.82 59.82 -23.46
C PHE A 24 6.93 59.16 -22.64
N ASN A 25 7.20 59.64 -21.41
CA ASN A 25 8.19 59.02 -20.53
C ASN A 25 7.84 57.56 -20.18
N LEU A 26 6.56 57.26 -19.95
CA LEU A 26 6.09 55.91 -19.63
C LEU A 26 6.25 54.96 -20.82
N VAL A 27 5.85 55.40 -22.03
CA VAL A 27 6.01 54.63 -23.27
C VAL A 27 7.49 54.47 -23.61
N PHE A 28 8.29 55.52 -23.46
CA PHE A 28 9.73 55.48 -23.71
C PHE A 28 10.42 54.48 -22.78
N LYS A 29 10.10 54.51 -21.48
CA LYS A 29 10.61 53.54 -20.50
C LYS A 29 10.23 52.11 -20.89
N LEU A 30 8.98 51.87 -21.25
CA LEU A 30 8.51 50.55 -21.69
C LEU A 30 9.29 50.02 -22.91
N ILE A 31 9.57 50.88 -23.90
CA ILE A 31 10.34 50.49 -25.09
C ILE A 31 11.79 50.14 -24.73
N VAL A 32 12.41 50.90 -23.84
CA VAL A 32 13.78 50.64 -23.37
C VAL A 32 13.84 49.32 -22.58
N ASP A 33 12.88 49.09 -21.68
CA ASP A 33 12.80 47.87 -20.87
C ASP A 33 12.62 46.63 -21.78
N LEU A 34 11.68 46.67 -22.74
CA LEU A 34 11.46 45.58 -23.69
C LEU A 34 12.70 45.26 -24.55
N ARG A 35 13.43 46.30 -25.00
CA ARG A 35 14.67 46.13 -25.76
C ARG A 35 15.80 45.58 -24.90
N SER A 36 15.88 45.98 -23.62
CA SER A 36 16.84 45.44 -22.67
C SER A 36 16.61 43.95 -22.44
N GLU A 37 15.35 43.54 -22.22
CA GLU A 37 15.00 42.13 -22.06
C GLU A 37 15.30 41.30 -23.31
N SER A 38 14.99 41.81 -24.51
CA SER A 38 15.27 41.08 -25.75
C SER A 38 16.78 40.88 -25.98
N MET A 39 17.58 41.92 -25.71
CA MET A 39 19.05 41.82 -25.83
C MET A 39 19.65 40.87 -24.78
N GLN A 40 19.12 40.84 -23.56
CA GLN A 40 19.57 39.88 -22.54
C GLN A 40 19.25 38.44 -22.95
N LYS A 41 18.04 38.18 -23.48
CA LYS A 41 17.67 36.87 -24.00
C LYS A 41 18.56 36.45 -25.17
N GLU A 42 18.81 37.35 -26.12
CA GLU A 42 19.69 37.09 -27.26
C GLU A 42 21.13 36.83 -26.82
N ALA A 43 21.64 37.58 -25.83
CA ALA A 43 22.97 37.36 -25.26
C ALA A 43 23.08 36.01 -24.53
N GLU A 44 22.04 35.61 -23.80
CA GLU A 44 21.99 34.32 -23.11
C GLU A 44 21.88 33.15 -24.10
N GLU A 45 21.04 33.28 -25.13
CA GLU A 45 20.96 32.31 -26.23
C GLU A 45 22.30 32.20 -26.95
N ALA A 46 22.95 33.32 -27.28
CA ALA A 46 24.28 33.32 -27.90
C ALA A 46 25.33 32.66 -27.01
N LYS A 47 25.25 32.83 -25.69
CA LYS A 47 26.14 32.18 -24.72
C LYS A 47 25.91 30.67 -24.70
N ILE A 48 24.66 30.22 -24.60
CA ILE A 48 24.28 28.80 -24.66
C ILE A 48 24.77 28.17 -25.98
N GLN A 49 24.59 28.87 -27.10
CA GLN A 49 25.08 28.41 -28.40
C GLN A 49 26.61 28.32 -28.45
N ARG A 50 27.34 29.30 -27.89
CA ARG A 50 28.81 29.25 -27.78
C ARG A 50 29.29 28.07 -26.94
N GLU A 51 28.67 27.83 -25.80
CA GLU A 51 29.00 26.68 -24.94
C GLU A 51 28.70 25.36 -25.65
N ARG A 52 27.57 25.26 -26.35
CA ARG A 52 27.21 24.10 -27.15
C ARG A 52 28.18 23.83 -28.30
N LEU A 53 28.62 24.89 -28.97
CA LEU A 53 29.63 24.81 -30.03
C LEU A 53 30.98 24.38 -29.44
N ALA A 54 31.40 24.94 -28.31
CA ALA A 54 32.65 24.57 -27.64
C ALA A 54 32.66 23.09 -27.25
N PHE A 55 31.56 22.57 -26.71
CA PHE A 55 31.38 21.14 -26.45
C PHE A 55 31.46 20.31 -27.74
N THR A 56 30.76 20.75 -28.79
CA THR A 56 30.71 20.01 -30.07
C THR A 56 32.09 19.94 -30.73
N VAL A 57 32.92 20.98 -30.60
CA VAL A 57 34.29 21.00 -31.12
C VAL A 57 35.18 19.95 -30.41
N HIS A 58 35.01 19.77 -29.10
CA HIS A 58 35.80 18.84 -28.29
C HIS A 58 35.04 17.55 -27.97
N ILE A 59 34.00 17.24 -28.74
CA ILE A 59 33.12 16.08 -28.46
C ILE A 59 33.89 14.75 -28.52
N GLU A 60 34.91 14.68 -29.39
CA GLU A 60 35.77 13.50 -29.48
C GLU A 60 36.69 13.35 -28.28
N ASP A 61 37.33 14.42 -27.81
CA ASP A 61 38.20 14.39 -26.63
C ASP A 61 37.41 13.92 -25.39
N HIS A 62 36.20 14.45 -25.20
CA HIS A 62 35.30 14.01 -24.13
C HIS A 62 34.93 12.54 -24.25
N TYR A 63 34.71 12.05 -25.48
CA TYR A 63 34.37 10.66 -25.72
C TYR A 63 35.57 9.73 -25.49
N GLU A 64 36.78 10.10 -25.90
CA GLU A 64 38.00 9.35 -25.62
C GLU A 64 38.29 9.29 -24.12
N GLU A 65 38.11 10.40 -23.41
CA GLU A 65 38.26 10.42 -21.96
C GLU A 65 37.23 9.52 -21.27
N LEU A 66 35.97 9.56 -21.71
CA LEU A 66 34.93 8.64 -21.25
C LEU A 66 35.35 7.19 -21.44
N GLN A 67 35.86 6.83 -22.63
CA GLN A 67 36.31 5.48 -22.92
C GLN A 67 37.46 5.07 -22.00
N ARG A 68 38.45 5.95 -21.79
CA ARG A 68 39.58 5.71 -20.88
C ARG A 68 39.09 5.44 -19.45
N LEU A 69 38.21 6.28 -18.91
CA LEU A 69 37.65 6.12 -17.56
C LEU A 69 36.81 4.84 -17.44
N TYR A 70 36.02 4.52 -18.48
CA TYR A 70 35.23 3.29 -18.54
C TYR A 70 36.12 2.05 -18.52
N GLN A 71 37.20 2.02 -19.32
CA GLN A 71 38.15 0.91 -19.34
C GLN A 71 38.93 0.77 -18.03
N ALA A 72 39.24 1.90 -17.38
CA ALA A 72 39.83 1.94 -16.04
C ALA A 72 38.86 1.54 -14.91
N LYS A 73 37.58 1.30 -15.24
CA LYS A 73 36.48 1.04 -14.28
C LYS A 73 36.24 2.19 -13.30
N GLU A 74 36.66 3.40 -13.63
CA GLU A 74 36.39 4.63 -12.87
C GLU A 74 34.99 5.15 -13.21
N TYR A 75 33.96 4.35 -12.90
CA TYR A 75 32.60 4.56 -13.38
C TYR A 75 31.96 5.84 -12.84
N GLU A 76 32.31 6.28 -11.62
CA GLU A 76 31.83 7.54 -11.05
C GLU A 76 32.25 8.74 -11.91
N LYS A 77 33.52 8.79 -12.33
CA LYS A 77 34.03 9.85 -13.21
C LYS A 77 33.49 9.73 -14.63
N ALA A 78 33.36 8.50 -15.14
CA ALA A 78 32.73 8.25 -16.43
C ALA A 78 31.30 8.78 -16.47
N ILE A 79 30.52 8.59 -15.40
CA ILE A 79 29.14 9.10 -15.29
C ILE A 79 29.08 10.63 -15.39
N GLU A 80 30.06 11.36 -14.85
CA GLU A 80 30.08 12.83 -15.00
C GLU A 80 30.24 13.27 -16.45
N ILE A 81 31.09 12.59 -17.23
CA ILE A 81 31.21 12.86 -18.67
C ILE A 81 29.93 12.46 -19.40
N ILE A 82 29.31 11.33 -19.05
CA ILE A 82 28.02 10.91 -19.62
C ILE A 82 26.93 11.97 -19.39
N LYS A 83 26.91 12.63 -18.22
CA LYS A 83 25.98 13.73 -17.94
C LYS A 83 26.21 14.90 -18.88
N LEU A 84 27.48 15.25 -19.15
CA LEU A 84 27.84 16.32 -20.08
C LEU A 84 27.25 16.07 -21.48
N PHE A 85 27.36 14.85 -22.01
CA PHE A 85 26.73 14.46 -23.29
C PHE A 85 25.20 14.60 -23.29
N ASN A 86 24.54 14.29 -22.17
CA ASN A 86 23.08 14.43 -22.07
C ASN A 86 22.66 15.92 -22.06
N VAL A 87 23.39 16.76 -21.31
CA VAL A 87 23.14 18.21 -21.23
C VAL A 87 23.23 18.88 -22.60
N HIS A 88 24.18 18.44 -23.44
CA HIS A 88 24.36 18.98 -24.79
C HIS A 88 23.54 18.26 -25.88
N GLU A 89 22.51 17.49 -25.50
CA GLU A 89 21.61 16.76 -26.41
C GLU A 89 22.38 15.83 -27.38
N LYS A 90 23.33 15.06 -26.83
CA LYS A 90 24.07 14.00 -27.52
C LYS A 90 24.02 12.67 -26.75
N PRO A 91 22.84 12.21 -26.27
CA PRO A 91 22.75 11.04 -25.39
C PRO A 91 23.08 9.71 -26.07
N ASP A 92 23.06 9.68 -27.40
CA ASP A 92 23.22 8.54 -28.30
C ASP A 92 24.51 8.63 -29.14
N TYR A 93 25.45 9.49 -28.76
CA TYR A 93 26.72 9.64 -29.45
C TYR A 93 27.52 8.32 -29.44
N LYS A 94 27.72 7.73 -30.63
CA LYS A 94 28.46 6.47 -30.82
C LYS A 94 27.92 5.35 -29.92
N ASN A 95 28.79 4.65 -29.19
CA ASN A 95 28.41 3.54 -28.31
C ASN A 95 28.06 3.97 -26.87
N LEU A 96 27.87 5.27 -26.62
CA LEU A 96 27.48 5.81 -25.32
C LEU A 96 26.26 5.10 -24.70
N PRO A 97 25.20 4.72 -25.45
CA PRO A 97 24.09 3.93 -24.91
C PRO A 97 24.51 2.57 -24.32
N GLU A 98 25.43 1.87 -24.97
CA GLU A 98 25.91 0.56 -24.49
C GLU A 98 26.77 0.74 -23.23
N ILE A 99 27.65 1.75 -23.21
CA ILE A 99 28.44 2.10 -22.01
C ILE A 99 27.52 2.41 -20.82
N LYS A 100 26.48 3.23 -21.02
CA LYS A 100 25.46 3.55 -20.01
C LYS A 100 24.80 2.27 -19.46
N LYS A 101 24.41 1.36 -20.35
CA LYS A 101 23.79 0.07 -19.98
C LYS A 101 24.74 -0.79 -19.15
N GLN A 102 25.99 -0.93 -19.57
CA GLN A 102 26.98 -1.75 -18.86
C GLN A 102 27.28 -1.20 -17.46
N ILE A 103 27.48 0.12 -17.33
CA ILE A 103 27.67 0.77 -16.02
C ILE A 103 26.44 0.51 -15.13
N ARG A 104 25.22 0.67 -15.66
CA ARG A 104 23.99 0.37 -14.91
C ARG A 104 23.94 -1.07 -14.44
N LEU A 105 24.32 -2.04 -15.28
CA LEU A 105 24.38 -3.45 -14.91
C LEU A 105 25.38 -3.72 -13.79
N VAL A 106 26.54 -3.06 -13.80
CA VAL A 106 27.55 -3.19 -12.72
C VAL A 106 26.98 -2.72 -11.38
N TYR A 107 26.40 -1.52 -11.31
CA TYR A 107 25.80 -1.04 -10.07
C TYR A 107 24.59 -1.86 -9.63
N LEU A 108 23.81 -2.40 -10.58
CA LEU A 108 22.70 -3.30 -10.26
C LEU A 108 23.21 -4.60 -9.63
N LYS A 109 24.23 -5.24 -10.22
CA LYS A 109 24.86 -6.43 -9.63
C LYS A 109 25.39 -6.14 -8.22
N LYS A 110 26.10 -5.03 -8.03
CA LYS A 110 26.57 -4.59 -6.71
C LYS A 110 25.44 -4.42 -5.68
N LYS A 111 24.27 -3.92 -6.10
CA LYS A 111 23.09 -3.82 -5.24
C LYS A 111 22.46 -5.18 -4.93
N LEU A 112 22.55 -6.12 -5.87
CA LEU A 112 22.03 -7.49 -5.71
C LEU A 112 22.96 -8.38 -4.86
N ASP A 113 24.25 -8.06 -4.73
CA ASP A 113 25.20 -8.81 -3.91
C ASP A 113 24.83 -8.85 -2.41
N PHE A 114 23.98 -7.92 -1.94
CA PHE A 114 23.46 -7.91 -0.57
C PHE A 114 22.24 -8.83 -0.38
N ILE A 115 21.61 -9.30 -1.46
CA ILE A 115 20.49 -10.24 -1.35
C ILE A 115 21.10 -11.61 -1.02
N PRO A 116 20.74 -12.24 0.11
CA PRO A 116 21.23 -13.57 0.42
C PRO A 116 20.86 -14.49 -0.74
N LYS A 117 21.88 -15.13 -1.33
CA LYS A 117 21.66 -16.15 -2.37
C LYS A 117 20.89 -17.28 -1.70
N ILE A 118 19.60 -17.40 -2.02
CA ILE A 118 18.79 -18.51 -1.55
C ILE A 118 19.48 -19.78 -2.06
N GLN A 119 19.98 -20.62 -1.15
CA GLN A 119 20.49 -21.93 -1.48
C GLN A 119 19.30 -22.83 -1.78
N LEU A 120 18.73 -22.65 -2.99
CA LEU A 120 17.51 -23.34 -3.41
C LEU A 120 17.63 -24.85 -3.24
N ASP A 121 18.81 -25.42 -3.50
CA ASP A 121 19.10 -26.84 -3.31
C ASP A 121 18.97 -27.29 -1.84
N GLU A 122 19.40 -26.45 -0.89
CA GLU A 122 19.31 -26.73 0.55
C GLU A 122 17.86 -26.65 1.04
N TYR A 123 17.09 -25.67 0.54
CA TYR A 123 15.64 -25.59 0.79
C TYR A 123 14.89 -26.79 0.20
N MET A 124 15.23 -27.20 -1.03
CA MET A 124 14.61 -28.34 -1.69
C MET A 124 14.96 -29.67 -0.99
N GLN A 125 16.19 -29.82 -0.48
CA GLN A 125 16.58 -30.97 0.35
C GLN A 125 15.84 -30.96 1.69
N LEU A 126 15.81 -29.83 2.40
CA LEU A 126 15.09 -29.70 3.65
C LEU A 126 13.60 -30.02 3.49
N SER A 127 12.97 -29.58 2.40
CA SER A 127 11.56 -29.89 2.10
C SER A 127 11.30 -31.37 1.79
N LYS A 128 12.32 -32.11 1.35
CA LYS A 128 12.22 -33.53 0.99
C LYS A 128 12.39 -34.45 2.20
N ASP A 129 13.13 -34.00 3.20
CA ASP A 129 13.37 -34.74 4.45
C ASP A 129 12.29 -34.50 5.51
N ILE A 130 11.46 -33.47 5.34
CA ILE A 130 10.26 -33.28 6.17
C ILE A 130 9.16 -34.17 5.58
N ASP A 131 8.93 -35.34 6.18
CA ASP A 131 7.70 -36.09 5.99
C ASP A 131 6.58 -35.28 6.67
N ILE A 132 5.96 -34.36 5.93
CA ILE A 132 4.80 -33.60 6.40
C ILE A 132 3.64 -34.59 6.43
N GLU A 133 3.48 -35.29 7.55
CA GLU A 133 2.27 -36.08 7.79
C GLU A 133 1.08 -35.12 7.71
N GLU A 134 0.15 -35.41 6.80
CA GLU A 134 -1.02 -34.57 6.57
C GLU A 134 -1.82 -34.51 7.88
N ASP A 135 -2.03 -33.29 8.40
CA ASP A 135 -2.75 -33.08 9.66
C ASP A 135 -4.21 -33.52 9.50
N ASP A 136 -4.49 -34.74 9.94
CA ASP A 136 -5.81 -35.36 9.90
C ASP A 136 -6.59 -35.18 11.21
N SER A 137 -6.26 -34.14 11.98
CA SER A 137 -6.97 -33.78 13.20
C SER A 137 -8.43 -33.45 12.93
N THR A 138 -9.32 -33.98 13.76
CA THR A 138 -10.74 -33.59 13.76
C THR A 138 -10.89 -32.41 14.71
N GLU A 139 -11.25 -31.24 14.19
CA GLU A 139 -11.56 -30.05 14.99
C GLU A 139 -13.07 -29.98 15.26
N VAL A 140 -13.43 -29.69 16.51
CA VAL A 140 -14.83 -29.59 16.94
C VAL A 140 -15.11 -28.21 17.53
N PHE A 141 -16.20 -27.60 17.10
CA PHE A 141 -16.66 -26.31 17.62
C PHE A 141 -18.13 -26.35 18.01
N ILE A 142 -18.46 -25.90 19.23
CA ILE A 142 -19.84 -25.64 19.64
C ILE A 142 -20.20 -24.21 19.22
N ARG A 143 -21.21 -24.08 18.36
CA ARG A 143 -21.77 -22.79 17.92
C ARG A 143 -22.79 -22.25 18.92
N THR A 144 -23.66 -23.14 19.42
CA THR A 144 -24.62 -22.84 20.49
C THR A 144 -24.73 -24.04 21.43
N PRO A 145 -24.82 -23.82 22.75
CA PRO A 145 -24.85 -22.54 23.47
C PRO A 145 -23.46 -21.92 23.65
N ARG A 146 -23.42 -20.63 24.02
CA ARG A 146 -22.16 -19.96 24.40
C ARG A 146 -21.77 -20.30 25.83
N TYR A 147 -20.47 -20.17 26.13
CA TYR A 147 -19.97 -20.35 27.49
C TYR A 147 -20.66 -19.41 28.48
N GLY A 148 -21.12 -19.97 29.60
CA GLY A 148 -21.79 -19.25 30.68
C GLY A 148 -23.24 -18.85 30.37
N GLN A 149 -23.85 -19.38 29.31
CA GLN A 149 -25.23 -19.05 28.96
C GLN A 149 -26.22 -19.59 30.00
N TYR A 150 -27.19 -18.75 30.36
CA TYR A 150 -28.27 -19.07 31.30
C TYR A 150 -29.58 -19.37 30.55
N PHE A 151 -30.30 -20.38 31.01
CA PHE A 151 -31.61 -20.77 30.51
C PHE A 151 -32.59 -21.00 31.68
N TYR A 152 -33.86 -20.67 31.44
CA TYR A 152 -34.97 -21.09 32.27
C TYR A 152 -35.70 -22.27 31.64
N THR A 153 -36.47 -23.01 32.44
CA THR A 153 -37.32 -24.11 31.96
C THR A 153 -38.29 -23.70 30.85
N SER A 154 -38.71 -22.43 30.79
CA SER A 154 -39.51 -21.86 29.71
C SER A 154 -38.78 -21.74 28.36
N ASN A 155 -37.44 -21.77 28.35
CA ASN A 155 -36.65 -21.76 27.11
C ASN A 155 -36.58 -23.12 26.43
N PHE A 156 -37.19 -24.17 27.00
CA PHE A 156 -37.10 -25.51 26.45
C PHE A 156 -37.91 -25.69 25.15
N PRO A 157 -37.38 -26.46 24.19
CA PRO A 157 -36.08 -27.15 24.24
C PRO A 157 -34.90 -26.20 23.97
N ILE A 158 -33.74 -26.49 24.58
CA ILE A 158 -32.50 -25.78 24.28
C ILE A 158 -31.92 -26.35 22.98
N HIS A 159 -31.58 -25.46 22.05
CA HIS A 159 -30.92 -25.82 20.81
C HIS A 159 -29.41 -25.95 21.03
N LEU A 160 -28.84 -27.08 20.63
CA LEU A 160 -27.40 -27.28 20.53
C LEU A 160 -27.02 -27.34 19.05
N GLU A 161 -25.99 -26.60 18.68
CA GLU A 161 -25.42 -26.63 17.33
C GLU A 161 -23.90 -26.68 17.44
N GLY A 162 -23.27 -27.58 16.70
CA GLY A 162 -21.83 -27.74 16.65
C GLY A 162 -21.37 -28.20 15.28
N VAL A 163 -20.06 -28.17 15.05
CA VAL A 163 -19.44 -28.68 13.81
C VAL A 163 -18.24 -29.54 14.13
N ALA A 164 -17.97 -30.53 13.28
CA ALA A 164 -16.79 -31.39 13.35
C ALA A 164 -16.15 -31.46 11.95
N LEU A 165 -14.94 -30.92 11.80
CA LEU A 165 -14.26 -30.79 10.51
C LEU A 165 -12.87 -31.44 10.56
N SER A 166 -12.46 -32.05 9.45
CA SER A 166 -11.07 -32.48 9.21
C SER A 166 -10.72 -32.27 7.74
N VAL A 167 -9.45 -32.53 7.37
CA VAL A 167 -9.01 -32.51 5.96
C VAL A 167 -9.77 -33.50 5.07
N GLN A 168 -10.39 -34.52 5.67
CA GLN A 168 -11.21 -35.52 4.96
C GLN A 168 -12.65 -35.06 4.71
N GLY A 169 -13.12 -34.01 5.39
CA GLY A 169 -14.45 -33.44 5.17
C GLY A 169 -15.19 -33.01 6.44
N ASP A 170 -16.51 -32.90 6.30
CA ASP A 170 -17.44 -32.51 7.36
C ASP A 170 -18.08 -33.76 7.99
N PHE A 171 -17.91 -33.91 9.30
CA PHE A 171 -18.41 -35.01 10.12
C PHE A 171 -19.43 -34.51 11.17
N SER A 172 -19.99 -33.32 10.98
CA SER A 172 -20.88 -32.69 11.97
C SER A 172 -22.12 -33.53 12.31
N ASP A 173 -22.64 -34.32 11.35
CA ASP A 173 -23.79 -35.20 11.56
C ASP A 173 -23.52 -36.38 12.51
N THR A 174 -22.25 -36.69 12.78
CA THR A 174 -21.85 -37.77 13.70
C THR A 174 -21.54 -37.26 15.11
N LEU A 175 -21.65 -35.95 15.35
CA LEU A 175 -21.40 -35.36 16.66
C LEU A 175 -22.20 -36.07 17.75
N VAL A 176 -21.54 -36.37 18.87
CA VAL A 176 -22.16 -36.89 20.08
C VAL A 176 -22.17 -35.81 21.14
N TRP A 177 -23.35 -35.51 21.68
CA TRP A 177 -23.54 -34.51 22.74
C TRP A 177 -23.72 -35.18 24.09
N THR A 178 -22.96 -34.72 25.08
CA THR A 178 -23.08 -35.16 26.48
C THR A 178 -23.18 -33.97 27.42
N SER A 179 -23.76 -34.22 28.59
CA SER A 179 -23.92 -33.31 29.71
C SER A 179 -23.26 -33.94 30.92
N SER A 180 -22.50 -33.17 31.69
CA SER A 180 -21.90 -33.65 32.96
C SER A 180 -22.94 -34.16 33.97
N LEU A 181 -24.19 -33.69 33.88
CA LEU A 181 -25.26 -34.05 34.82
C LEU A 181 -26.21 -35.12 34.27
N ASP A 182 -26.52 -35.09 32.97
CA ASP A 182 -27.54 -35.97 32.36
C ASP A 182 -26.95 -37.10 31.50
N GLY A 183 -25.63 -37.11 31.28
CA GLY A 183 -24.99 -38.05 30.38
C GLY A 183 -25.29 -37.74 28.91
N LYS A 184 -25.57 -38.76 28.10
CA LYS A 184 -25.76 -38.59 26.65
C LYS A 184 -27.07 -37.85 26.34
N LEU A 185 -26.97 -36.73 25.65
CA LEU A 185 -28.12 -35.91 25.25
C LEU A 185 -28.64 -36.24 23.85
N GLY A 186 -27.75 -36.60 22.91
CA GLY A 186 -28.14 -36.90 21.54
C GLY A 186 -26.97 -36.95 20.57
N THR A 187 -27.28 -37.04 19.28
CA THR A 187 -26.31 -37.04 18.18
C THR A 187 -26.78 -36.17 17.03
N GLY A 188 -25.84 -35.56 16.31
CA GLY A 188 -26.09 -34.74 15.12
C GLY A 188 -25.53 -33.33 15.24
N GLN A 189 -25.43 -32.64 14.10
CA GLN A 189 -24.97 -31.25 14.02
C GLN A 189 -25.84 -30.31 14.87
N LYS A 190 -27.15 -30.59 14.88
CA LYS A 190 -28.19 -29.81 15.55
C LYS A 190 -29.11 -30.74 16.32
N ILE A 191 -29.27 -30.51 17.62
CA ILE A 191 -30.21 -31.24 18.45
C ILE A 191 -30.98 -30.31 19.40
N ASP A 192 -32.22 -30.66 19.66
CA ASP A 192 -33.07 -29.99 20.64
C ASP A 192 -33.15 -30.86 21.90
N VAL A 193 -32.74 -30.31 23.04
CA VAL A 193 -32.59 -31.06 24.30
C VAL A 193 -33.38 -30.41 25.44
N ARG A 194 -33.71 -31.20 26.45
CA ARG A 194 -34.33 -30.74 27.70
C ARG A 194 -33.50 -31.27 28.89
N PRO A 195 -32.32 -30.68 29.15
CA PRO A 195 -31.46 -31.12 30.24
C PRO A 195 -32.10 -30.82 31.60
N SER A 196 -31.62 -31.46 32.66
CA SER A 196 -32.12 -31.22 34.01
C SER A 196 -31.78 -29.80 34.51
N ILE A 197 -32.34 -29.41 35.66
CA ILE A 197 -32.02 -28.11 36.27
C ILE A 197 -30.66 -28.23 36.98
N GLY A 198 -29.75 -27.31 36.71
CA GLY A 198 -28.41 -27.31 37.29
C GLY A 198 -27.37 -26.63 36.43
N GLU A 199 -26.11 -26.73 36.88
CA GLU A 199 -24.93 -26.37 36.09
C GLU A 199 -24.51 -27.57 35.24
N HIS A 200 -24.35 -27.35 33.94
CA HIS A 200 -23.96 -28.38 32.98
C HIS A 200 -22.65 -28.01 32.29
N GLU A 201 -21.77 -29.00 32.12
CA GLU A 201 -20.72 -28.97 31.11
C GLU A 201 -21.21 -29.79 29.92
N ILE A 202 -21.54 -29.10 28.83
CA ILE A 202 -22.01 -29.67 27.57
C ILE A 202 -20.82 -29.92 26.68
N THR A 203 -20.59 -31.18 26.31
CA THR A 203 -19.49 -31.59 25.46
C THR A 203 -20.02 -32.09 24.12
N ALA A 204 -19.46 -31.57 23.02
CA ALA A 204 -19.61 -32.12 21.69
C ALA A 204 -18.35 -32.89 21.33
N THR A 205 -18.49 -34.14 20.87
CA THR A 205 -17.38 -34.99 20.43
C THR A 205 -17.61 -35.43 18.99
N GLY A 206 -16.62 -35.25 18.13
CA GLY A 206 -16.67 -35.61 16.71
C GLY A 206 -15.48 -36.46 16.30
N THR A 207 -15.65 -37.30 15.27
CA THR A 207 -14.60 -38.17 14.76
C THR A 207 -14.71 -38.35 13.25
N ASN A 208 -13.56 -38.34 12.57
CA ASN A 208 -13.43 -38.77 11.16
C ASN A 208 -13.18 -40.28 11.02
N GLY A 209 -13.23 -41.05 12.12
CA GLY A 209 -12.91 -42.48 12.17
C GLY A 209 -11.43 -42.80 12.42
N ARG A 210 -10.55 -41.79 12.44
CA ARG A 210 -9.11 -41.93 12.73
C ARG A 210 -8.70 -41.11 13.96
N THR A 211 -9.10 -39.86 13.99
CA THR A 211 -8.90 -38.92 15.10
C THR A 211 -10.23 -38.55 15.75
N THR A 212 -10.16 -38.01 16.95
CA THR A 212 -11.33 -37.52 17.70
C THR A 212 -11.03 -36.13 18.21
N GLY A 213 -11.97 -35.21 17.98
CA GLY A 213 -11.96 -33.88 18.56
C GLY A 213 -13.11 -33.73 19.55
N SER A 214 -12.96 -32.79 20.48
CA SER A 214 -14.06 -32.40 21.37
C SER A 214 -13.97 -30.94 21.77
N MET A 215 -15.12 -30.37 22.12
CA MET A 215 -15.22 -29.06 22.74
C MET A 215 -16.28 -29.12 23.83
N THR A 216 -16.02 -28.41 24.93
CA THR A 216 -16.92 -28.33 26.09
C THR A 216 -17.29 -26.89 26.37
N THR A 217 -18.57 -26.65 26.67
CA THR A 217 -19.10 -25.35 27.08
C THR A 217 -19.91 -25.49 28.35
N ARG A 218 -19.88 -24.48 29.22
CA ARG A 218 -20.64 -24.47 30.47
C ARG A 218 -21.93 -23.70 30.30
N ILE A 219 -23.04 -24.23 30.81
CA ILE A 219 -24.34 -23.55 30.85
C ILE A 219 -25.04 -23.74 32.20
N TYR A 220 -26.02 -22.91 32.47
CA TYR A 220 -26.83 -22.94 33.68
C TYR A 220 -28.31 -23.03 33.33
N ILE A 221 -29.02 -23.92 34.00
CA ILE A 221 -30.46 -24.14 33.81
C ILE A 221 -31.16 -23.96 35.15
N GLU A 222 -32.12 -23.05 35.21
CA GLU A 222 -32.90 -22.74 36.41
C GLU A 222 -34.41 -22.87 36.15
N ARG A 223 -35.20 -22.94 37.24
CA ARG A 223 -36.65 -22.81 37.13
C ARG A 223 -37.01 -21.36 36.86
N ASP A 224 -38.08 -21.14 36.10
CA ASP A 224 -38.67 -19.82 35.97
C ASP A 224 -39.00 -19.24 37.36
N PRO A 225 -38.64 -17.98 37.63
CA PRO A 225 -38.91 -17.38 38.93
C PRO A 225 -40.43 -17.22 39.16
N ASP A 226 -40.86 -17.49 40.40
CA ASP A 226 -42.29 -17.61 40.74
C ASP A 226 -43.12 -16.33 40.54
N PHE A 227 -42.49 -15.15 40.45
CA PHE A 227 -43.20 -13.88 40.22
C PHE A 227 -43.83 -13.79 38.81
N LEU A 228 -43.42 -14.61 37.84
CA LEU A 228 -44.03 -14.64 36.51
C LEU A 228 -45.40 -15.35 36.47
N LYS A 229 -45.78 -16.09 37.53
CA LYS A 229 -47.09 -16.77 37.60
C LYS A 229 -48.24 -15.84 38.02
N GLN A 230 -47.95 -14.66 38.57
CA GLN A 230 -48.97 -13.78 39.17
C GLN A 230 -49.74 -12.89 38.18
N HIS A 231 -49.44 -12.91 36.88
CA HIS A 231 -50.12 -12.05 35.88
C HIS A 231 -51.07 -12.80 34.91
N ILE A 232 -51.45 -14.06 35.17
CA ILE A 232 -52.39 -14.82 34.32
C ILE A 232 -53.68 -15.19 35.09
N ARG A 233 -54.00 -14.50 36.18
CA ARG A 233 -55.35 -14.53 36.75
C ARG A 233 -55.74 -13.11 37.13
N ASP A 234 -56.45 -12.45 36.21
CA ASP A 234 -57.55 -11.51 36.46
C ASP A 234 -58.31 -11.31 35.14
#